data_AF-A0A944PJV9-F1
#
_entry.id   AF-A0A944PJV9-F1
#
_cell.length_a   1.000
_cell.length_b   1.000
_cell.length_c   1.000
_cell.angle_alpha   90.00
_cell.angle_beta   90.00
_cell.angle_gamma   90.00
#
_symmetry.space_group_name_H-M   'P 1'
#
loop_
_entity.id
_entity.type
_entity.pdbx_description
1 polymer ?
#
loop_
_entity_poly.entity_id
_entity_poly.type
_entity_poly.pdbx_seq_one_letter_code
_entity_poly.pdbx_strand_id
1 'polypeptide(L)'
;MGGATACGSGGGDHAAAGQSDEISVAMAAFAEADAAASAEDAEAAAATPSASSAEERQKFAKTRFVANAGLAAGATYQWIIKPYRAGKFKKGTKGRTFALVKAGLAGAFAYNRLKAASENAKGDPLLSKAVGPLTAGIDSLKGLGSKLRKGQAGDGDIGAFENVINGVKDAGKSAGAPVVDKVPSAGQLTG
;
A
#
# COMPACT_ATOMS: atom_id res chain seq x y z
N MET A 1 41.51 -62.85 40.88
CA MET A 1 41.35 -61.91 39.75
C MET A 1 40.17 -62.36 38.92
N GLY A 2 39.13 -61.53 38.86
CA GLY A 2 37.74 -61.92 38.60
C GLY A 2 36.90 -61.23 39.66
N GLY A 3 35.97 -60.37 39.24
CA GLY A 3 35.19 -59.54 40.16
C GLY A 3 34.53 -58.39 39.43
N ALA A 4 33.23 -58.56 39.17
CA ALA A 4 32.35 -57.60 38.54
C ALA A 4 32.32 -56.26 39.30
N THR A 5 32.33 -55.17 38.54
CA THR A 5 32.01 -53.82 39.01
C THR A 5 30.49 -53.69 39.19
N ALA A 6 30.11 -53.20 40.37
CA ALA A 6 28.74 -52.89 40.76
C ALA A 6 28.61 -51.41 41.19
N CYS A 7 27.36 -50.94 41.28
CA CYS A 7 26.85 -49.63 41.73
C CYS A 7 26.67 -48.59 40.61
N GLY A 8 25.54 -47.91 40.39
CA GLY A 8 24.23 -47.86 41.04
C GLY A 8 23.47 -46.60 40.58
N SER A 9 22.12 -46.64 40.66
CA SER A 9 21.15 -45.53 40.74
C SER A 9 20.91 -44.50 39.61
N GLY A 10 19.59 -44.27 39.37
CA GLY A 10 18.97 -43.01 38.89
C GLY A 10 18.87 -42.86 37.37
N GLY A 11 17.74 -42.57 36.72
CA GLY A 11 16.51 -41.93 37.15
C GLY A 11 16.43 -40.52 36.55
N GLY A 12 15.41 -40.28 35.71
CA GLY A 12 14.79 -38.96 35.56
C GLY A 12 15.32 -38.05 34.46
N ASP A 13 14.36 -37.56 33.67
CA ASP A 13 14.45 -36.65 32.54
C ASP A 13 15.24 -35.35 32.81
N HIS A 14 16.01 -34.93 31.81
CA HIS A 14 16.69 -33.64 31.81
C HIS A 14 15.72 -32.47 31.62
N ALA A 15 15.52 -31.76 32.74
CA ALA A 15 15.31 -30.32 32.91
C ALA A 15 16.04 -29.45 31.84
N ALA A 16 15.42 -28.43 31.24
CA ALA A 16 15.01 -27.10 31.75
C ALA A 16 16.04 -25.98 31.48
N ALA A 17 15.59 -24.91 30.84
CA ALA A 17 15.95 -23.48 31.01
C ALA A 17 15.30 -22.75 29.82
N GLY A 18 14.47 -21.72 29.95
CA GLY A 18 14.30 -20.73 31.00
C GLY A 18 14.12 -19.41 30.26
N GLN A 19 12.88 -18.92 30.17
CA GLN A 19 12.59 -17.60 29.58
C GLN A 19 11.38 -17.03 30.31
N SER A 20 11.68 -16.36 31.42
CA SER A 20 10.75 -15.58 32.21
C SER A 20 10.34 -14.32 31.44
N ASP A 21 9.05 -14.01 31.53
CA ASP A 21 8.47 -12.72 31.94
C ASP A 21 9.27 -11.47 31.54
N GLU A 22 8.76 -10.51 30.79
CA GLU A 22 7.59 -9.69 31.14
C GLU A 22 6.91 -9.14 29.86
N ILE A 23 5.70 -8.59 29.97
CA ILE A 23 4.82 -8.03 28.89
C ILE A 23 3.79 -9.04 28.32
N SER A 24 3.05 -9.73 29.20
CA SER A 24 1.77 -10.38 28.83
C SER A 24 0.58 -9.97 29.73
N VAL A 25 0.73 -8.91 30.53
CA VAL A 25 -0.35 -8.39 31.39
C VAL A 25 -0.96 -7.14 30.75
N ALA A 26 -1.65 -7.33 29.62
CA ALA A 26 -2.60 -6.34 29.09
C ALA A 26 -3.71 -6.98 28.21
N MET A 27 -3.88 -8.31 28.28
CA MET A 27 -4.88 -9.03 27.50
C MET A 27 -5.58 -10.08 28.38
N ALA A 28 -6.19 -9.61 29.48
CA ALA A 28 -7.02 -10.43 30.36
C ALA A 28 -8.10 -9.58 31.06
N ALA A 29 -8.76 -8.70 30.32
CA ALA A 29 -9.89 -7.93 30.81
C ALA A 29 -10.94 -7.81 29.71
N PHE A 30 -11.60 -8.92 29.39
CA PHE A 30 -13.01 -9.04 28.99
C PHE A 30 -13.28 -10.48 28.52
N ALA A 31 -13.14 -11.44 29.44
CA ALA A 31 -13.68 -12.76 29.26
C ALA A 31 -14.34 -13.16 30.59
N GLU A 32 -15.54 -13.71 30.48
CA GLU A 32 -16.41 -14.17 31.57
C GLU A 32 -17.14 -13.10 32.39
N ALA A 33 -18.29 -12.67 31.88
CA ALA A 33 -19.44 -12.36 32.72
C ALA A 33 -20.67 -13.06 32.14
N ASP A 34 -20.99 -14.18 32.78
CA ASP A 34 -22.32 -14.69 33.06
C ASP A 34 -23.20 -15.19 31.89
N ALA A 35 -23.23 -16.52 31.79
CA ALA A 35 -24.28 -17.25 31.11
C ALA A 35 -25.53 -17.29 32.00
N ALA A 36 -26.65 -16.80 31.44
CA ALA A 36 -28.01 -17.37 31.48
C ALA A 36 -29.13 -16.39 31.89
N ALA A 37 -29.85 -15.88 30.88
CA ALA A 37 -31.28 -15.61 31.00
C ALA A 37 -31.95 -15.78 29.62
N SER A 38 -33.15 -16.34 29.64
CA SER A 38 -33.81 -17.10 28.59
C SER A 38 -34.17 -16.37 27.30
N ALA A 39 -34.36 -17.22 26.29
CA ALA A 39 -34.94 -16.98 24.98
C ALA A 39 -36.15 -16.03 24.99
N GLU A 40 -36.05 -14.97 24.18
CA GLU A 40 -37.17 -14.46 23.38
C GLU A 40 -36.66 -14.08 21.98
N ASP A 41 -37.53 -14.40 21.03
CA ASP A 41 -37.50 -14.23 19.58
C ASP A 41 -36.72 -13.01 19.06
N ALA A 42 -35.63 -13.26 18.35
CA ALA A 42 -35.19 -12.45 17.23
C ALA A 42 -34.24 -13.31 16.39
N GLU A 43 -34.81 -14.07 15.46
CA GLU A 43 -34.08 -14.59 14.31
C GLU A 43 -33.50 -13.38 13.56
N ALA A 44 -32.30 -12.98 13.96
CA ALA A 44 -31.50 -12.02 13.23
C ALA A 44 -31.15 -12.71 11.92
N ALA A 45 -32.04 -12.55 10.93
CA ALA A 45 -31.78 -12.85 9.55
C ALA A 45 -30.42 -12.24 9.23
N ALA A 46 -29.40 -13.09 9.15
CA ALA A 46 -28.08 -12.69 8.73
C ALA A 46 -28.27 -12.07 7.35
N ALA A 47 -28.23 -10.74 7.28
CA ALA A 47 -28.28 -10.02 6.03
C ALA A 47 -27.06 -10.46 5.24
N THR A 48 -27.24 -11.48 4.40
CA THR A 48 -26.23 -11.91 3.46
C THR A 48 -25.95 -10.70 2.58
N PRO A 49 -24.70 -10.25 2.46
CA PRO A 49 -24.39 -9.12 1.60
C PRO A 49 -24.84 -9.48 0.19
N SER A 50 -25.90 -8.83 -0.29
CA SER A 50 -26.34 -8.99 -1.68
C SER A 50 -25.18 -8.61 -2.58
N ALA A 51 -24.81 -9.50 -3.49
CA ALA A 51 -23.77 -9.25 -4.47
C ALA A 51 -24.14 -7.99 -5.26
N SER A 52 -23.27 -6.97 -5.24
CA SER A 52 -23.52 -5.73 -6.00
C SER A 52 -23.72 -6.03 -7.48
N SER A 53 -24.61 -5.27 -8.13
CA SER A 53 -24.84 -5.39 -9.56
C SER A 53 -23.55 -5.15 -10.36
N ALA A 54 -23.49 -5.65 -11.59
CA ALA A 54 -22.33 -5.43 -12.47
C ALA A 54 -22.05 -3.92 -12.69
N GLU A 55 -23.10 -3.11 -12.76
CA GLU A 55 -23.02 -1.66 -12.96
C GLU A 55 -22.45 -0.94 -11.73
N GLU A 56 -22.86 -1.34 -10.53
CA GLU A 56 -22.29 -0.81 -9.29
C GLU A 56 -20.80 -1.16 -9.19
N ARG A 57 -20.42 -2.40 -9.52
CA ARG A 57 -19.01 -2.82 -9.55
C ARG A 57 -18.17 -1.96 -10.50
N GLN A 58 -18.70 -1.62 -11.68
CA GLN A 58 -18.03 -0.73 -12.63
C GLN A 58 -17.89 0.70 -12.09
N LYS A 59 -18.93 1.26 -11.46
CA LYS A 59 -18.85 2.59 -10.83
C LYS A 59 -17.82 2.63 -9.71
N PHE A 60 -17.78 1.60 -8.86
CA PHE A 60 -16.77 1.48 -7.81
C PHE A 60 -15.36 1.34 -8.38
N ALA A 61 -15.19 0.56 -9.46
CA ALA A 61 -13.92 0.42 -10.17
C ALA A 61 -13.41 1.76 -10.70
N LYS A 62 -14.26 2.52 -11.43
CA LYS A 62 -13.93 3.87 -11.94
C LYS A 62 -13.56 4.82 -10.81
N THR A 63 -14.36 4.84 -9.74
CA THR A 63 -14.13 5.72 -8.59
C THR A 63 -12.79 5.42 -7.92
N ARG A 64 -12.49 4.14 -7.67
CA ARG A 64 -11.21 3.72 -7.07
C ARG A 64 -10.03 3.96 -8.01
N PHE A 65 -10.21 3.75 -9.31
CA PHE A 65 -9.21 4.09 -10.32
C PHE A 65 -8.87 5.57 -10.26
N VAL A 66 -9.86 6.47 -10.36
CA VAL A 66 -9.64 7.92 -10.34
C VAL A 66 -9.03 8.38 -9.03
N ALA A 67 -9.51 7.86 -7.89
CA ALA A 67 -8.96 8.21 -6.59
C ALA A 67 -7.47 7.85 -6.48
N ASN A 68 -7.10 6.61 -6.85
CA ASN A 68 -5.71 6.18 -6.77
C ASN A 68 -4.82 6.87 -7.81
N ALA A 69 -5.28 6.96 -9.05
CA ALA A 69 -4.55 7.61 -10.14
C ALA A 69 -4.36 9.11 -9.87
N GLY A 70 -5.39 9.79 -9.35
CA GLY A 70 -5.33 11.22 -9.04
C GLY A 70 -4.36 11.54 -7.91
N LEU A 71 -4.35 10.71 -6.87
CA LEU A 71 -3.37 10.83 -5.78
C LEU A 71 -1.94 10.56 -6.27
N ALA A 72 -1.75 9.57 -7.14
CA ALA A 72 -0.45 9.27 -7.74
C ALA A 72 0.05 10.44 -8.62
N ALA A 73 -0.85 11.00 -9.43
CA ALA A 73 -0.56 12.13 -10.30
C ALA A 73 -0.22 13.39 -9.51
N GLY A 74 -0.99 13.70 -8.46
CA GLY A 74 -0.72 14.83 -7.58
C GLY A 74 0.60 14.71 -6.82
N ALA A 75 0.91 13.53 -6.28
CA ALA A 75 2.18 13.29 -5.58
C ALA A 75 3.39 13.41 -6.54
N THR A 76 3.27 12.82 -7.74
CA THR A 76 4.30 12.91 -8.79
C THR A 76 4.51 14.35 -9.21
N TYR A 77 3.44 15.10 -9.47
CA TYR A 77 3.56 16.48 -9.93
C TYR A 77 4.23 17.38 -8.89
N GLN A 78 3.78 17.36 -7.64
CA GLN A 78 4.29 18.26 -6.59
C GLN A 78 5.70 17.91 -6.10
N TRP A 79 6.03 16.62 -6.00
CA TRP A 79 7.25 16.17 -5.34
C TRP A 79 8.32 15.61 -6.27
N ILE A 80 7.98 15.33 -7.52
CA ILE A 80 8.92 14.85 -8.53
C ILE A 80 9.08 15.90 -9.63
N ILE A 81 8.01 16.17 -10.38
CA ILE A 81 8.07 17.02 -11.59
C ILE A 81 8.38 18.47 -11.23
N LYS A 82 7.66 19.06 -10.28
CA LYS A 82 7.85 20.47 -9.88
C LYS A 82 9.25 20.75 -9.33
N PRO A 83 9.81 20.00 -8.36
CA PRO A 83 11.17 20.21 -7.89
C PRO A 83 12.23 19.89 -8.94
N TYR A 84 11.98 18.92 -9.81
CA TYR A 84 12.85 18.62 -10.95
C TYR A 84 12.95 19.82 -11.91
N ARG A 85 11.81 20.37 -12.34
CA ARG A 85 11.73 21.56 -13.20
C ARG A 85 12.34 22.80 -12.53
N ALA A 86 12.22 22.92 -11.22
CA ALA A 86 12.88 23.96 -10.42
C ALA A 86 14.38 23.70 -10.18
N GLY A 87 14.96 22.65 -10.76
CA GLY A 87 16.38 22.31 -10.63
C GLY A 87 16.81 21.85 -9.25
N LYS A 88 15.88 21.49 -8.35
CA LYS A 88 16.18 21.13 -6.94
C LYS A 88 16.97 19.84 -6.80
N PHE A 89 17.01 19.00 -7.83
CA PHE A 89 17.78 17.75 -7.85
C PHE A 89 19.24 17.94 -8.32
N LYS A 90 19.59 19.12 -8.85
CA LYS A 90 20.94 19.43 -9.30
C LYS A 90 21.94 19.39 -8.13
N LYS A 91 23.18 18.98 -8.41
CA LYS A 91 24.27 19.00 -7.42
C LYS A 91 24.54 20.45 -6.99
N GLY A 92 24.86 20.65 -5.71
CA GLY A 92 25.13 21.98 -5.13
C GLY A 92 23.90 22.76 -4.64
N THR A 93 22.69 22.32 -4.97
CA THR A 93 21.46 23.01 -4.52
C THR A 93 21.18 22.74 -3.03
N LYS A 94 20.90 23.80 -2.25
CA LYS A 94 20.49 23.68 -0.85
C LYS A 94 19.20 22.84 -0.74
N GLY A 95 19.23 21.80 0.09
CA GLY A 95 18.08 20.92 0.30
C GLY A 95 17.92 19.81 -0.76
N ARG A 96 18.90 19.60 -1.65
CA ARG A 96 18.87 18.54 -2.67
C ARG A 96 18.51 17.17 -2.09
N THR A 97 19.20 16.74 -1.03
CA THR A 97 18.98 15.41 -0.42
C THR A 97 17.54 15.26 0.07
N PHE A 98 16.99 16.30 0.71
CA PHE A 98 15.60 16.28 1.17
C PHE A 98 14.61 16.23 0.00
N ALA A 99 14.88 16.98 -1.07
CA ALA A 99 14.08 16.92 -2.28
C ALA A 99 14.12 15.52 -2.91
N LEU A 100 15.29 14.89 -3.01
CA LEU A 100 15.45 13.53 -3.54
C LEU A 100 14.74 12.49 -2.68
N VAL A 101 14.84 12.58 -1.36
CA VAL A 101 14.14 11.66 -0.43
C VAL A 101 12.63 11.80 -0.59
N LYS A 102 12.09 13.02 -0.60
CA LYS A 102 10.66 13.25 -0.84
C LYS A 102 10.22 12.72 -2.19
N ALA A 103 10.99 13.00 -3.22
CA ALA A 103 10.69 12.56 -4.57
C ALA A 103 10.71 11.03 -4.66
N GLY A 104 11.66 10.36 -3.99
CA GLY A 104 11.71 8.90 -3.94
C GLY A 104 10.56 8.26 -3.18
N LEU A 105 10.15 8.86 -2.05
CA LEU A 105 8.96 8.44 -1.31
C LEU A 105 7.68 8.65 -2.14
N ALA A 106 7.55 9.82 -2.78
CA ALA A 106 6.45 10.12 -3.67
C ALA A 106 6.41 9.16 -4.87
N GLY A 107 7.56 8.80 -5.45
CA GLY A 107 7.65 7.85 -6.56
C GLY A 107 7.24 6.43 -6.15
N ALA A 108 7.65 5.99 -4.95
CA ALA A 108 7.22 4.70 -4.40
C ALA A 108 5.71 4.68 -4.12
N PHE A 109 5.17 5.75 -3.54
CA PHE A 109 3.74 5.93 -3.32
C PHE A 109 2.96 5.93 -4.64
N ALA A 110 3.42 6.70 -5.62
CA ALA A 110 2.80 6.79 -6.93
C ALA A 110 2.76 5.42 -7.62
N TYR A 111 3.87 4.66 -7.62
CA TYR A 111 3.89 3.30 -8.15
C TYR A 111 2.85 2.39 -7.47
N ASN A 112 2.80 2.36 -6.13
CA ASN A 112 1.83 1.52 -5.43
C ASN A 112 0.37 1.90 -5.75
N ARG A 113 0.10 3.21 -5.87
CA ARG A 113 -1.22 3.73 -6.23
C ARG A 113 -1.58 3.49 -7.69
N LEU A 114 -0.64 3.61 -8.61
CA LEU A 114 -0.85 3.28 -10.02
C LEU A 114 -1.11 1.79 -10.22
N LYS A 115 -0.40 0.93 -9.48
CA LYS A 115 -0.65 -0.52 -9.45
C LYS A 115 -2.03 -0.83 -8.89
N ALA A 116 -2.45 -0.16 -7.82
CA ALA A 116 -3.83 -0.28 -7.33
C ALA A 116 -4.84 0.24 -8.37
N ALA A 117 -4.54 1.33 -9.07
CA ALA A 117 -5.40 1.86 -10.14
C ALA A 117 -5.54 0.86 -11.29
N SER A 118 -4.44 0.26 -11.77
CA SER A 118 -4.48 -0.75 -12.84
C SER A 118 -5.27 -2.00 -12.44
N GLU A 119 -5.20 -2.42 -11.18
CA GLU A 119 -6.05 -3.51 -10.68
C GLU A 119 -7.53 -3.11 -10.61
N ASN A 120 -7.85 -1.91 -10.14
CA ASN A 120 -9.23 -1.41 -10.12
C ASN A 120 -9.80 -1.25 -11.53
N ALA A 121 -8.97 -0.86 -12.51
CA ALA A 121 -9.38 -0.72 -13.90
C ALA A 121 -9.93 -2.03 -14.50
N LYS A 122 -9.49 -3.20 -14.01
CA LYS A 122 -9.97 -4.53 -14.42
C LYS A 122 -11.47 -4.74 -14.13
N GLY A 123 -12.03 -3.99 -13.19
CA GLY A 123 -13.45 -4.03 -12.85
C GLY A 123 -14.36 -3.31 -13.85
N ASP A 124 -13.80 -2.60 -14.83
CA ASP A 124 -14.55 -1.90 -15.87
C ASP A 124 -14.00 -2.25 -17.28
N PRO A 125 -14.84 -2.68 -18.24
CA PRO A 125 -14.38 -3.11 -19.56
C PRO A 125 -13.71 -2.04 -20.42
N LEU A 126 -14.03 -0.75 -20.21
CA LEU A 126 -13.44 0.36 -20.95
C LEU A 126 -12.10 0.75 -20.34
N LEU A 127 -12.04 0.90 -19.01
CA LEU A 127 -10.80 1.18 -18.29
C LEU A 127 -9.78 0.06 -18.48
N SER A 128 -10.21 -1.21 -18.43
CA SER A 128 -9.31 -2.36 -18.64
C SER A 128 -8.58 -2.28 -19.98
N LYS A 129 -9.30 -1.93 -21.05
CA LYS A 129 -8.72 -1.78 -22.40
C LYS A 129 -7.80 -0.58 -22.49
N ALA A 130 -8.19 0.54 -21.88
CA ALA A 130 -7.40 1.78 -21.93
C ALA A 130 -6.11 1.69 -21.10
N VAL A 131 -6.15 1.01 -19.95
CA VAL A 131 -5.01 0.87 -19.02
C VAL A 131 -4.10 -0.30 -19.39
N GLY A 132 -4.60 -1.32 -20.11
CA GLY A 132 -3.82 -2.48 -20.52
C GLY A 132 -2.44 -2.16 -21.13
N PRO A 133 -2.35 -1.26 -22.14
CA PRO A 133 -1.07 -0.84 -22.74
C PRO A 133 -0.13 -0.12 -21.76
N LEU A 134 -0.66 0.45 -20.67
CA LEU A 134 0.10 1.24 -19.70
C LEU A 134 0.70 0.38 -18.58
N THR A 135 0.26 -0.86 -18.40
CA THR A 135 0.74 -1.74 -17.31
C THR A 135 2.25 -1.93 -17.36
N ALA A 136 2.83 -2.16 -18.55
CA ALA A 136 4.28 -2.27 -18.70
C ALA A 136 5.00 -0.96 -18.33
N GLY A 137 4.41 0.18 -18.65
CA GLY A 137 4.89 1.50 -18.22
C GLY A 137 4.87 1.64 -16.70
N ILE A 138 3.75 1.28 -16.05
CA ILE A 138 3.62 1.30 -14.58
C ILE A 138 4.67 0.38 -13.93
N ASP A 139 4.86 -0.82 -14.46
CA ASP A 139 5.85 -1.77 -13.95
C ASP A 139 7.28 -1.27 -14.12
N SER A 140 7.57 -0.53 -15.20
CA SER A 140 8.88 0.12 -15.40
C SER A 140 9.20 1.17 -14.33
N LEU A 141 8.19 1.74 -13.66
CA LEU A 141 8.37 2.67 -12.55
C LEU A 141 8.86 1.98 -11.27
N LYS A 142 8.78 0.65 -11.20
CA LYS A 142 9.22 -0.13 -10.04
C LYS A 142 10.69 0.13 -9.77
N GLY A 143 11.00 0.52 -8.53
CA GLY A 143 12.36 0.84 -8.12
C GLY A 143 12.84 2.23 -8.53
N LEU A 144 12.14 2.97 -9.41
CA LEU A 144 12.51 4.35 -9.73
C LEU A 144 12.44 5.28 -8.51
N GLY A 145 11.44 5.10 -7.64
CA GLY A 145 11.40 5.83 -6.35
C GLY A 145 12.68 5.60 -5.50
N SER A 146 13.22 4.38 -5.53
CA SER A 146 14.50 4.10 -4.87
C SER A 146 15.69 4.74 -5.56
N LYS A 147 15.71 4.79 -6.91
CA LYS A 147 16.75 5.53 -7.65
C LYS A 147 16.68 7.03 -7.38
N LEU A 148 15.47 7.59 -7.31
CA LEU A 148 15.22 9.00 -7.00
C LEU A 148 15.81 9.38 -5.64
N ARG A 149 15.49 8.64 -4.56
CA ARG A 149 16.04 8.96 -3.22
C ARG A 149 17.56 8.82 -3.14
N LYS A 150 18.15 7.93 -3.95
CA LYS A 150 19.59 7.74 -4.06
C LYS A 150 20.26 8.79 -4.96
N GLY A 151 19.49 9.65 -5.63
CA GLY A 151 20.00 10.63 -6.60
C GLY A 151 20.61 10.00 -7.85
N GLN A 152 20.18 8.77 -8.19
CA GLN A 152 20.62 8.02 -9.37
C GLN A 152 19.67 8.17 -10.55
N ALA A 153 18.47 8.71 -10.32
CA ALA A 153 17.50 8.95 -11.37
C ALA A 153 17.85 10.20 -12.19
N GLY A 154 17.76 10.07 -13.51
CA GLY A 154 17.99 11.15 -14.46
C GLY A 154 16.71 11.62 -15.15
N ASP A 155 16.88 12.49 -16.15
CA ASP A 155 15.80 13.11 -16.90
C ASP A 155 14.84 12.09 -17.53
N GLY A 156 15.39 10.99 -18.05
CA GLY A 156 14.60 9.88 -18.62
C GLY A 156 13.71 9.18 -17.60
N ASP A 157 14.16 9.00 -16.36
CA ASP A 157 13.36 8.37 -15.30
C ASP A 157 12.20 9.30 -14.86
N ILE A 158 12.44 10.61 -14.80
CA ILE A 158 11.41 11.61 -14.50
C ILE A 158 10.39 11.68 -15.64
N GLY A 159 10.85 11.68 -16.89
CA GLY A 159 10.00 11.61 -18.07
C GLY A 159 9.15 10.35 -18.10
N ALA A 160 9.67 9.20 -17.64
CA ALA A 160 8.89 7.97 -17.53
C ALA A 160 7.70 8.12 -16.56
N PHE A 161 7.91 8.74 -15.39
CA PHE A 161 6.80 9.06 -14.47
C PHE A 161 5.76 9.96 -15.13
N GLU A 162 6.19 11.02 -15.82
CA GLU A 162 5.29 11.96 -16.48
C GLU A 162 4.49 11.28 -17.60
N ASN A 163 5.13 10.47 -18.44
CA ASN A 163 4.49 9.72 -19.52
C ASN A 163 3.46 8.71 -19.00
N VAL A 164 3.80 7.93 -17.97
CA VAL A 164 2.86 6.96 -17.38
C VAL A 164 1.69 7.68 -16.73
N ILE A 165 1.92 8.74 -15.96
CA ILE A 165 0.85 9.52 -15.33
C ILE A 165 -0.07 10.13 -16.40
N ASN A 166 0.47 10.72 -17.46
CA ASN A 166 -0.33 11.28 -18.55
C ASN A 166 -1.13 10.20 -19.26
N GLY A 167 -0.52 9.06 -19.58
CA GLY A 167 -1.22 7.92 -20.17
C GLY A 167 -2.38 7.44 -19.29
N VAL A 168 -2.17 7.32 -17.98
CA VAL A 168 -3.23 6.90 -17.04
C VAL A 168 -4.34 7.95 -16.96
N LYS A 169 -4.01 9.24 -17.02
CA LYS A 169 -5.01 10.32 -17.06
C LYS A 169 -5.84 10.26 -18.33
N ASP A 170 -5.20 10.01 -19.47
CA ASP A 170 -5.88 9.93 -20.76
C ASP A 170 -6.72 8.65 -20.90
N ALA A 171 -6.25 7.52 -20.37
CA ALA A 171 -7.04 6.30 -20.23
C ALA A 171 -8.28 6.51 -19.34
N GLY A 172 -8.13 7.27 -18.25
CA GLY A 172 -9.24 7.69 -17.41
C GLY A 172 -10.26 8.51 -18.19
N LYS A 173 -9.80 9.58 -18.87
CA LYS A 173 -10.68 10.44 -19.68
C LYS A 173 -11.43 9.65 -20.76
N SER A 174 -10.75 8.77 -21.49
CA SER A 174 -11.36 8.00 -22.57
C SER A 174 -12.42 7.00 -22.07
N ALA A 175 -12.29 6.52 -20.83
CA ALA A 175 -13.28 5.65 -20.18
C ALA A 175 -14.37 6.41 -19.40
N GLY A 176 -14.41 7.75 -19.48
CA GLY A 176 -15.37 8.60 -18.76
C GLY A 176 -15.07 8.76 -17.27
N ALA A 177 -13.82 8.54 -16.86
CA ALA A 177 -13.32 8.60 -15.49
C ALA A 177 -12.11 9.56 -15.41
N PRO A 178 -12.32 10.89 -15.56
CA PRO A 178 -11.23 11.85 -15.67
C PRO A 178 -10.39 11.89 -14.40
N VAL A 179 -9.08 11.69 -14.57
CA VAL A 179 -8.11 11.74 -13.47
C VAL A 179 -7.53 13.15 -13.38
N VAL A 180 -7.71 13.76 -12.21
CA VAL A 180 -7.13 15.07 -11.88
C VAL A 180 -6.09 14.91 -10.79
N ASP A 181 -5.09 15.79 -10.82
CA ASP A 181 -4.01 15.78 -9.84
C ASP A 181 -4.60 16.12 -8.46
N LYS A 182 -4.59 15.15 -7.54
CA LYS A 182 -5.12 15.31 -6.19
C LYS A 182 -3.99 15.27 -5.17
N VAL A 183 -3.93 16.32 -4.37
CA VAL A 183 -3.11 16.43 -3.16
C VAL A 183 -3.96 17.15 -2.13
N PRO A 184 -4.27 16.52 -0.97
CA PRO A 184 -4.97 17.20 0.11
C PRO A 184 -4.20 18.46 0.52
N SER A 185 -4.91 19.59 0.65
CA SER A 185 -4.28 20.81 1.17
C SER A 185 -4.10 20.70 2.68
N ALA A 186 -3.11 21.41 3.23
CA ALA A 186 -2.77 21.32 4.66
C ALA A 186 -3.98 21.61 5.58
N GLY A 187 -4.89 22.50 5.19
CA GLY A 187 -6.12 22.78 5.95
C GLY A 187 -7.15 21.64 5.98
N GLN A 188 -7.04 20.63 5.11
CA GLN A 188 -7.87 19.42 5.17
C GLN A 188 -7.31 18.36 6.12
N LEU A 189 -6.10 18.59 6.66
CA LEU A 189 -5.38 17.64 7.51
C LEU A 189 -5.33 18.06 8.99
N THR A 190 -5.80 19.27 9.34
CA THR A 190 -5.77 19.82 10.71
C THR A 190 -7.16 19.88 11.35
N GLY A 191 -8.08 18.98 10.96
CA GLY A 191 -9.43 18.90 11.52
C GLY A 191 -9.42 18.65 13.02
#